data_AF-A0A8J7CJA7-F1
#
_entry.id   AF-A0A8J7CJA7-F1
#
_cell.length_a   1.000
_cell.length_b   1.000
_cell.length_c   1.000
_cell.angle_alpha   90.00
_cell.angle_beta   90.00
_cell.angle_gamma   90.00
#
_symmetry.space_group_name_H-M   'P 1'
#
loop_
_entity.id
_entity.type
_entity.pdbx_description
1 polymer ?
#
loop_
_entity_poly.entity_id
_entity_poly.type
_entity_poly.pdbx_seq_one_letter_code
_entity_poly.pdbx_strand_id
1 'polypeptide(L)'
;AWYNLADPSAVGENGDFSFLFLTGAKEDAKFRYNVGLVNASDPLTSITVAIQPFKGNGEPFLNDDGSFLAKIVTLPPAAHLQYVEIFSEQFGLEDVPDDTILKISFLQWTSGSSEPVVGLTVYGTMIDNRTQDPTAILPAFGYPYNVECQWPSTDAKSTGDGTYPRVSRRPVEIPSR
;
A
#
# COMPACT_ATOMS: atom_id res chain seq x y z
N ALA A 1 -12.54 0.18 -10.03
CA ALA A 1 -12.59 0.83 -8.70
C ALA A 1 -11.89 2.18 -8.80
N TRP A 2 -12.41 3.23 -8.17
CA TRP A 2 -11.85 4.59 -8.19
C TRP A 2 -10.83 4.84 -7.07
N TYR A 3 -10.47 3.79 -6.33
CA TYR A 3 -9.50 3.81 -5.24
C TYR A 3 -8.29 2.96 -5.63
N ASN A 4 -7.10 3.41 -5.24
CA ASN A 4 -5.86 2.66 -5.38
C ASN A 4 -5.89 1.47 -4.41
N LEU A 5 -6.34 0.32 -4.92
CA LEU A 5 -6.39 -0.94 -4.19
C LEU A 5 -5.15 -1.75 -4.54
N ALA A 6 -4.27 -1.96 -3.56
CA ALA A 6 -3.23 -2.97 -3.72
C ALA A 6 -3.86 -4.36 -3.75
N ASP A 7 -3.38 -5.18 -4.68
CA ASP A 7 -3.84 -6.54 -4.93
C ASP A 7 -2.60 -7.43 -5.10
N PRO A 8 -2.34 -8.38 -4.17
CA PRO A 8 -1.15 -9.24 -4.23
C PRO A 8 -1.20 -10.23 -5.40
N SER A 9 -2.36 -10.42 -6.04
CA SER A 9 -2.48 -11.24 -7.24
C SER A 9 -2.11 -10.50 -8.52
N ALA A 10 -2.03 -9.16 -8.47
CA ALA A 10 -1.74 -8.29 -9.61
C ALA A 10 -0.24 -7.95 -9.69
N VAL A 11 0.59 -8.96 -9.88
CA VAL A 11 2.05 -8.83 -10.08
C VAL A 11 2.42 -9.40 -11.44
N GLY A 12 3.12 -8.62 -12.27
CA GLY A 12 3.57 -9.08 -13.59
C GLY A 12 4.76 -8.29 -14.11
N GLU A 13 5.24 -8.66 -15.30
CA GLU A 13 6.41 -8.02 -15.94
C GLU A 13 6.21 -6.52 -16.17
N ASN A 14 4.95 -6.08 -16.29
CA ASN A 14 4.58 -4.69 -16.58
C ASN A 14 4.23 -3.86 -15.33
N GLY A 15 4.33 -4.43 -14.13
CA GLY A 15 4.08 -3.70 -12.88
C GLY A 15 3.77 -4.59 -11.68
N ASP A 16 4.05 -4.04 -10.50
CA ASP A 16 3.74 -4.65 -9.20
C ASP A 16 2.72 -3.78 -8.46
N PHE A 17 1.50 -4.31 -8.31
CA PHE A 17 0.40 -3.68 -7.58
C PHE A 17 0.21 -4.27 -6.18
N SER A 18 1.20 -5.02 -5.67
CA SER A 18 1.17 -5.62 -4.32
C SER A 18 1.54 -4.64 -3.19
N PHE A 19 1.90 -3.41 -3.52
CA PHE A 19 2.25 -2.38 -2.55
C PHE A 19 1.76 -0.99 -2.95
N LEU A 20 1.63 -0.12 -1.94
CA LEU A 20 1.31 1.29 -2.08
C LEU A 20 2.40 2.13 -1.42
N PHE A 21 2.67 3.29 -2.00
CA PHE A 21 3.51 4.32 -1.41
C PHE A 21 2.67 5.47 -0.88
N LEU A 22 3.02 5.97 0.30
CA LEU A 22 2.61 7.28 0.79
C LEU A 22 3.87 8.15 0.80
N THR A 23 3.85 9.24 0.05
CA THR A 23 4.97 10.20 -0.07
C THR A 23 4.66 11.48 0.69
N GLY A 24 5.67 12.34 0.85
CA GLY A 24 5.49 13.61 1.55
C GLY A 24 5.25 13.42 3.05
N ALA A 25 5.75 12.33 3.62
CA ALA A 25 5.54 12.02 5.01
C ALA A 25 6.52 12.85 5.84
N LYS A 26 6.00 13.60 6.82
CA LYS A 26 6.78 14.49 7.69
C LYS A 26 6.28 14.37 9.11
N GLU A 27 7.19 14.24 10.07
CA GLU A 27 6.84 14.22 11.49
C GLU A 27 7.88 14.96 12.33
N ASP A 28 7.48 16.04 12.98
CA ASP A 28 8.29 16.86 13.89
C ASP A 28 7.39 17.49 14.96
N ALA A 29 7.93 18.34 15.83
CA ALA A 29 7.11 19.02 16.85
C ALA A 29 5.93 19.84 16.29
N LYS A 30 5.98 20.23 15.01
CA LYS A 30 4.94 21.02 14.32
C LYS A 30 3.98 20.14 13.52
N PHE A 31 4.40 18.96 13.07
CA PHE A 31 3.60 18.10 12.20
C PHE A 31 3.54 16.68 12.74
N ARG A 32 2.35 16.09 12.77
CA ARG A 32 2.16 14.66 13.04
C ARG A 32 1.70 13.92 11.79
N TYR A 33 2.20 12.70 11.59
CA TYR A 33 1.83 11.88 10.45
C TYR A 33 1.07 10.63 10.89
N ASN A 34 -0.18 10.52 10.45
CA ASN A 34 -1.01 9.36 10.75
C ASN A 34 -1.19 8.50 9.50
N VAL A 35 -1.33 7.19 9.69
CA VAL A 35 -1.56 6.22 8.62
C VAL A 35 -2.75 5.35 8.95
N GLY A 36 -3.71 5.30 8.03
CA GLY A 36 -4.82 4.38 8.04
C GLY A 36 -4.60 3.20 7.09
N LEU A 37 -4.94 2.00 7.55
CA LEU A 37 -4.93 0.75 6.79
C LEU A 37 -6.32 0.14 6.81
N VAL A 38 -6.89 -0.11 5.63
CA VAL A 38 -8.21 -0.72 5.50
C VAL A 38 -8.08 -2.02 4.73
N ASN A 39 -8.49 -3.12 5.36
CA ASN A 39 -8.68 -4.37 4.66
C ASN A 39 -9.93 -4.27 3.79
N ALA A 40 -9.72 -4.08 2.49
CA ALA A 40 -10.75 -3.97 1.47
C ALA A 40 -11.01 -5.30 0.75
N SER A 41 -10.54 -6.40 1.34
CA SER A 41 -10.79 -7.76 0.85
C SER A 41 -12.23 -8.19 1.13
N ASP A 42 -12.61 -9.36 0.63
CA ASP A 42 -13.89 -9.98 0.97
C ASP A 42 -14.02 -10.26 2.49
N PRO A 43 -15.25 -10.42 3.03
CA PRO A 43 -15.51 -10.53 4.46
C PRO A 43 -14.90 -11.76 5.17
N LEU A 44 -14.27 -12.69 4.45
CA LEU A 44 -13.62 -13.87 5.01
C LEU A 44 -12.10 -13.84 4.86
N THR A 45 -11.55 -12.76 4.28
CA THR A 45 -10.13 -12.63 3.98
C THR A 45 -9.42 -11.75 5.00
N SER A 46 -8.40 -12.30 5.65
CA SER A 46 -7.44 -11.57 6.48
C SER A 46 -6.15 -11.33 5.71
N ILE A 47 -5.52 -10.18 5.94
CA ILE A 47 -4.30 -9.78 5.22
C ILE A 47 -3.20 -9.41 6.23
N THR A 48 -1.95 -9.74 5.93
CA THR A 48 -0.79 -9.27 6.67
C THR A 48 0.02 -8.37 5.77
N VAL A 49 0.36 -7.19 6.28
CA VAL A 49 1.09 -6.16 5.55
C VAL A 49 2.33 -5.72 6.33
N ALA A 50 3.34 -5.27 5.61
CA ALA A 50 4.51 -4.58 6.14
C ALA A 50 4.43 -3.09 5.82
N ILE A 51 4.65 -2.24 6.82
CA ILE A 51 4.85 -0.80 6.68
C ILE A 51 6.34 -0.54 6.86
N GLN A 52 6.97 0.08 5.87
CA GLN A 52 8.42 0.32 5.86
C GLN A 52 8.70 1.79 5.50
N PRO A 53 9.44 2.53 6.34
CA PRO A 53 9.91 3.86 6.00
C PRO A 53 11.18 3.82 5.14
N PHE A 54 11.21 4.71 4.15
CA PHE A 54 12.32 4.99 3.26
C PHE A 54 12.59 6.50 3.26
N LYS A 55 13.86 6.88 3.20
CA LYS A 55 14.29 8.26 3.01
C LYS A 55 13.89 8.74 1.60
N GLY A 56 13.87 10.05 1.35
CA GLY A 56 13.52 10.58 0.03
C GLY A 56 14.47 10.21 -1.11
N ASN A 57 15.68 9.73 -0.79
CA ASN A 57 16.62 9.15 -1.76
C ASN A 57 16.30 7.67 -2.10
N GLY A 58 15.27 7.07 -1.48
CA GLY A 58 14.89 5.67 -1.65
C GLY A 58 15.65 4.67 -0.77
N GLU A 59 16.57 5.12 0.09
CA GLU A 59 17.23 4.23 1.05
C GLU A 59 16.31 3.89 2.22
N PRO A 60 16.29 2.63 2.70
CA PRO A 60 15.49 2.25 3.86
C PRO A 60 16.06 2.90 5.14
N PHE A 61 15.18 3.16 6.11
CA PHE A 61 15.63 3.37 7.49
C PHE A 61 16.08 2.05 8.09
N LEU A 62 17.13 2.11 8.90
CA LEU A 62 17.72 0.95 9.56
C LEU A 62 17.50 1.02 11.07
N ASN A 63 17.36 -0.14 11.69
CA ASN A 63 17.44 -0.31 13.14
C ASN A 63 18.91 -0.25 13.61
N ASP A 64 19.11 -0.22 14.94
CA ASP A 64 20.44 -0.23 15.57
C ASP A 64 21.30 -1.45 15.19
N ASP A 65 20.65 -2.56 14.84
CA ASP A 65 21.30 -3.80 14.38
C ASP A 65 21.62 -3.82 12.87
N GLY A 66 21.30 -2.73 12.15
CA GLY A 66 21.48 -2.62 10.71
C GLY A 66 20.40 -3.30 9.87
N SER A 67 19.36 -3.87 10.48
CA SER A 67 18.22 -4.44 9.76
C SER A 67 17.25 -3.36 9.27
N PHE A 68 16.46 -3.66 8.24
CA PHE A 68 15.44 -2.73 7.74
C PHE A 68 14.33 -2.54 8.76
N LEU A 69 14.00 -1.27 8.99
CA LEU A 69 12.95 -0.88 9.89
C LEU A 69 11.59 -1.21 9.25
N ALA A 70 10.75 -1.97 9.96
CA ALA A 70 9.47 -2.45 9.43
C ALA A 70 8.46 -2.73 10.55
N LYS A 71 7.19 -2.37 10.31
CA LYS A 71 6.06 -2.76 11.15
C LYS A 71 5.22 -3.78 10.40
N ILE A 72 5.08 -4.98 10.97
CA ILE A 72 4.20 -6.01 10.43
C ILE A 72 2.88 -5.97 11.19
N VAL A 73 1.77 -5.95 10.45
CA VAL A 73 0.42 -5.96 11.03
C VAL A 73 -0.48 -6.89 10.25
N THR A 74 -1.28 -7.66 10.99
CA THR A 74 -2.36 -8.48 10.43
C THR A 74 -3.68 -7.77 10.62
N LEU A 75 -4.39 -7.55 9.53
CA LEU A 75 -5.72 -6.97 9.47
C LEU A 75 -6.75 -8.10 9.31
N PRO A 76 -7.61 -8.33 10.32
CA PRO A 76 -8.76 -9.21 10.18
C PRO A 76 -9.70 -8.79 9.04
N PRO A 77 -10.69 -9.62 8.67
CA PRO A 77 -11.65 -9.26 7.63
C PRO A 77 -12.41 -7.99 8.00
N ALA A 78 -12.59 -7.09 7.03
CA ALA A 78 -13.22 -5.79 7.19
C ALA A 78 -12.61 -4.89 8.30
N ALA A 79 -11.36 -5.15 8.71
CA ALA A 79 -10.68 -4.36 9.71
C ALA A 79 -10.18 -3.02 9.16
N HIS A 80 -10.24 -2.01 10.03
CA HIS A 80 -9.64 -0.71 9.83
C HIS A 80 -8.72 -0.40 11.02
N LEU A 81 -7.45 -0.12 10.75
CA LEU A 81 -6.47 0.29 11.76
C LEU A 81 -5.92 1.66 11.42
N GLN A 82 -5.70 2.49 12.45
CA GLN A 82 -5.11 3.80 12.32
C GLN A 82 -3.96 3.94 13.31
N TYR A 83 -2.79 4.29 12.79
CA TYR A 83 -1.61 4.66 13.56
C TYR A 83 -1.53 6.18 13.62
N VAL A 84 -1.43 6.70 14.84
CA VAL A 84 -1.15 8.12 15.09
C VAL A 84 0.35 8.24 15.30
N GLU A 85 0.95 9.31 14.75
CA GLU A 85 2.39 9.59 14.87
C GLU A 85 3.24 8.36 14.54
N ILE A 86 3.04 7.81 13.34
CA ILE A 86 3.55 6.47 13.00
C ILE A 86 5.07 6.40 13.11
N PHE A 87 5.78 7.49 12.85
CA PHE A 87 7.24 7.50 12.87
C PHE A 87 7.79 7.44 14.30
N SER A 88 7.29 8.26 15.21
CA SER A 88 7.72 8.22 16.60
C SER A 88 7.19 6.96 17.31
N GLU A 89 5.90 6.65 17.18
CA GLU A 89 5.22 5.60 17.97
C GLU A 89 5.51 4.18 17.48
N GLN A 90 5.67 3.97 16.17
CA GLN A 90 5.93 2.62 15.63
C GLN A 90 7.39 2.38 15.29
N PHE A 91 8.15 3.45 15.01
CA PHE A 91 9.49 3.35 14.46
C PHE A 91 10.56 4.02 15.33
N GLY A 92 10.18 4.78 16.37
CA GLY A 92 11.14 5.50 17.22
C GLY A 92 11.93 6.58 16.47
N LEU A 93 11.41 7.06 15.34
CA LEU A 93 12.05 8.08 14.51
C LEU A 93 11.54 9.46 14.91
N GLU A 94 12.45 10.33 15.35
CA GLU A 94 12.19 11.75 15.64
C GLU A 94 12.63 12.63 14.46
N ASP A 95 11.99 13.80 14.30
CA ASP A 95 12.31 14.81 13.28
C ASP A 95 12.46 14.25 11.85
N VAL A 96 11.44 13.52 11.41
CA VAL A 96 11.39 12.89 10.08
C VAL A 96 11.24 13.94 8.98
N PRO A 97 12.14 13.96 7.98
CA PRO A 97 12.13 14.94 6.90
C PRO A 97 10.93 14.73 5.97
N ASP A 98 10.50 15.79 5.30
CA ASP A 98 9.27 15.85 4.51
C ASP A 98 9.30 15.05 3.20
N ASP A 99 10.47 14.58 2.79
CA ASP A 99 10.66 13.71 1.64
C ASP A 99 10.56 12.22 1.97
N THR A 100 10.22 11.87 3.22
CA THR A 100 10.11 10.47 3.66
C THR A 100 8.95 9.76 2.95
N ILE A 101 9.18 8.50 2.61
CA ILE A 101 8.26 7.63 1.88
C ILE A 101 7.91 6.45 2.79
N LEU A 102 6.61 6.16 2.94
CA LEU A 102 6.15 4.90 3.53
C LEU A 102 5.74 3.95 2.42
N LYS A 103 6.35 2.76 2.41
CA LYS A 103 5.93 1.64 1.58
C LYS A 103 5.06 0.70 2.40
N ILE A 104 3.85 0.42 1.93
CA ILE A 104 2.95 -0.56 2.52
C ILE A 104 2.82 -1.72 1.55
N SER A 105 3.32 -2.90 1.94
CA SER A 105 3.39 -4.08 1.06
C SER A 105 2.60 -5.24 1.65
N PHE A 106 1.93 -6.01 0.80
CA PHE A 106 1.42 -7.32 1.20
C PHE A 106 2.56 -8.29 1.55
N LEU A 107 2.40 -9.02 2.64
CA LEU A 107 3.29 -10.13 3.00
C LEU A 107 2.59 -11.48 2.79
N GLN A 108 1.36 -11.61 3.27
CA GLN A 108 0.55 -12.83 3.18
C GLN A 108 -0.93 -12.48 3.34
N TRP A 109 -1.79 -13.44 3.03
CA TRP A 109 -3.23 -13.37 3.32
C TRP A 109 -3.77 -14.79 3.55
N THR A 110 -4.94 -14.87 4.16
CA THR A 110 -5.67 -16.13 4.35
C THR A 110 -7.15 -15.86 4.18
N SER A 111 -7.87 -16.78 3.53
CA SER A 111 -9.31 -16.64 3.30
C SER A 111 -10.05 -17.94 3.53
N GLY A 112 -11.28 -17.82 4.02
CA GLY A 112 -12.27 -18.90 4.02
C GLY A 112 -13.08 -18.99 2.72
N SER A 113 -12.93 -18.05 1.78
CA SER A 113 -13.64 -18.03 0.49
C SER A 113 -13.03 -19.02 -0.50
N SER A 114 -13.86 -19.68 -1.31
CA SER A 114 -13.42 -20.50 -2.45
C SER A 114 -12.88 -19.65 -3.60
N GLU A 115 -13.30 -18.38 -3.68
CA GLU A 115 -12.86 -17.40 -4.67
C GLU A 115 -12.53 -16.09 -3.93
N PRO A 116 -11.34 -15.99 -3.31
CA PRO A 116 -10.99 -14.83 -2.51
C PRO A 116 -10.74 -13.59 -3.38
N VAL A 117 -11.20 -12.44 -2.89
CA VAL A 117 -10.90 -11.13 -3.47
C VAL A 117 -10.09 -10.36 -2.45
N VAL A 118 -8.78 -10.23 -2.72
CA VAL A 118 -7.83 -9.59 -1.80
C VAL A 118 -7.65 -8.13 -2.19
N GLY A 119 -7.73 -7.24 -1.20
CA GLY A 119 -7.59 -5.80 -1.41
C GLY A 119 -7.12 -5.06 -0.17
N LEU A 120 -6.21 -4.11 -0.37
CA LEU A 120 -5.77 -3.16 0.65
C LEU A 120 -5.91 -1.75 0.11
N THR A 121 -6.50 -0.86 0.91
CA THR A 121 -6.31 0.58 0.71
C THR A 121 -5.62 1.16 1.93
N VAL A 122 -4.80 2.17 1.69
CA VAL A 122 -4.12 2.91 2.73
C VAL A 122 -4.35 4.39 2.51
N TYR A 123 -4.22 5.19 3.56
CA TYR A 123 -4.24 6.64 3.45
C TYR A 123 -3.34 7.25 4.51
N GLY A 124 -2.71 8.37 4.18
CA GLY A 124 -1.96 9.18 5.13
C GLY A 124 -2.70 10.45 5.47
N THR A 125 -2.48 10.99 6.66
CA THR A 125 -2.88 12.37 6.99
C THR A 125 -1.73 13.06 7.72
N MET A 126 -1.26 14.18 7.18
CA MET A 126 -0.32 15.06 7.86
C MET A 126 -1.11 16.18 8.54
N ILE A 127 -0.88 16.42 9.82
CA ILE A 127 -1.62 17.42 10.58
C ILE A 127 -0.65 18.45 11.15
N ASP A 128 -0.92 19.74 10.92
CA ASP A 128 -0.22 20.84 11.60
C ASP A 128 -0.72 20.91 13.06
N ASN A 129 0.17 20.67 14.02
CA ASN A 129 -0.15 20.67 15.45
C ASN A 129 -0.55 22.06 15.97
N ARG A 130 -0.15 23.15 15.31
CA ARG A 130 -0.52 24.52 15.70
C ARG A 130 -1.95 24.85 15.30
N THR A 131 -2.35 24.54 14.07
CA THR A 131 -3.69 24.90 13.55
C THR A 131 -4.70 23.75 13.65
N GLN A 132 -4.23 22.52 13.83
CA GLN A 132 -5.00 21.28 13.77
C GLN A 132 -5.57 20.99 12.37
N ASP A 133 -4.99 21.57 11.32
CA ASP A 133 -5.45 21.39 9.95
C ASP A 133 -4.88 20.11 9.33
N PRO A 134 -5.73 19.16 8.87
CA PRO A 134 -5.28 17.94 8.23
C PRO A 134 -5.07 18.13 6.72
N THR A 135 -3.98 17.58 6.21
CA THR A 135 -3.72 17.39 4.77
C THR A 135 -3.77 15.89 4.46
N ALA A 136 -4.66 15.51 3.54
CA ALA A 136 -4.77 14.11 3.11
C ALA A 136 -3.64 13.76 2.14
N ILE A 137 -2.98 12.63 2.41
CA ILE A 137 -1.99 12.03 1.53
C ILE A 137 -2.60 10.79 0.92
N LEU A 138 -2.73 10.80 -0.40
CA LEU A 138 -3.29 9.70 -1.16
C LEU A 138 -2.19 8.69 -1.50
N PRO A 139 -2.49 7.39 -1.44
CA PRO A 139 -1.55 6.36 -1.85
C PRO A 139 -1.29 6.43 -3.35
N ALA A 140 -0.08 6.06 -3.77
CA ALA A 140 0.29 5.89 -5.16
C ALA A 140 0.92 4.50 -5.38
N PHE A 141 0.81 3.97 -6.59
CA PHE A 141 1.57 2.79 -6.97
C PHE A 141 2.99 3.20 -7.39
N GLY A 142 3.93 2.28 -7.22
CA GLY A 142 5.28 2.44 -7.78
C GLY A 142 5.31 2.35 -9.31
N TYR A 143 4.26 1.79 -9.90
CA TYR A 143 4.13 1.60 -11.35
C TYR A 143 2.88 2.33 -11.86
N PRO A 144 2.98 3.04 -12.99
CA PRO A 144 1.81 3.71 -13.57
C PRO A 144 0.76 2.68 -14.00
N TYR A 145 -0.52 3.00 -13.80
CA TYR A 145 -1.61 2.23 -14.38
C TYR A 145 -1.54 2.28 -15.90
N ASN A 146 -1.62 1.12 -16.56
CA ASN A 146 -1.87 1.10 -18.00
C ASN A 146 -3.35 1.42 -18.26
N VAL A 147 -3.62 2.71 -18.50
CA VAL A 147 -4.95 3.28 -18.71
C VAL A 147 -5.66 2.66 -19.92
N GLU A 148 -4.91 2.21 -20.93
CA GLU A 148 -5.45 1.61 -22.15
C GLU A 148 -6.09 0.23 -21.90
N CYS A 149 -5.65 -0.50 -20.86
CA CYS A 149 -6.27 -1.76 -20.46
C CYS A 149 -7.59 -1.58 -19.69
N GLN A 150 -7.85 -0.39 -19.15
CA GLN A 150 -9.02 -0.12 -18.31
C GLN A 150 -10.20 0.48 -19.11
N TRP A 151 -9.90 1.13 -20.23
CA TRP A 151 -10.88 1.66 -21.18
C TRP A 151 -10.50 1.27 -22.61
N PRO A 152 -10.88 0.07 -23.09
CA PRO A 152 -10.72 -0.24 -24.50
C PRO A 152 -11.51 0.79 -25.30
N SER A 153 -10.81 1.58 -26.12
CA SER A 153 -11.47 2.53 -27.02
C SER A 153 -12.34 1.74 -28.00
N THR A 154 -13.54 2.25 -28.33
CA THR A 154 -14.45 1.61 -29.29
C THR A 154 -13.85 1.48 -30.70
N ASP A 155 -12.76 2.19 -30.97
CA ASP A 155 -12.04 2.18 -32.25
C ASP A 155 -10.78 1.30 -32.23
N ALA A 156 -10.50 0.59 -31.14
CA ALA A 156 -9.47 -0.44 -31.10
C ALA A 156 -9.93 -1.62 -31.96
N LYS A 157 -9.74 -1.50 -33.28
CA LYS A 157 -9.79 -2.62 -34.22
C LYS A 157 -8.98 -3.74 -33.60
N SER A 158 -9.65 -4.88 -33.38
CA SER A 158 -9.01 -6.14 -33.01
C SER A 158 -8.02 -6.51 -34.11
N THR A 159 -6.81 -5.98 -34.05
CA THR A 159 -5.68 -6.45 -34.85
C THR A 159 -5.24 -7.76 -34.25
N GLY A 160 -6.01 -8.82 -34.49
CA GLY A 160 -5.60 -10.23 -34.63
C GLY A 160 -4.66 -10.89 -33.63
N ASP A 161 -4.24 -10.21 -32.57
CA ASP A 161 -3.29 -10.68 -31.56
C ASP A 161 -3.99 -10.51 -30.20
N GLY A 162 -5.03 -11.33 -30.04
CA GLY A 162 -6.00 -11.24 -28.96
C GLY A 162 -5.44 -11.74 -27.65
N THR A 163 -4.60 -10.94 -27.00
CA THR A 163 -4.42 -10.93 -25.54
C THR A 163 -3.58 -9.71 -25.18
N TYR A 164 -4.22 -8.57 -24.93
CA TYR A 164 -3.64 -7.64 -23.96
C TYR A 164 -3.81 -8.34 -22.62
N PRO A 165 -2.73 -8.85 -21.99
CA PRO A 165 -2.90 -9.57 -20.75
C PRO A 165 -3.50 -8.57 -19.75
N ARG A 166 -4.71 -8.85 -19.26
CA ARG A 166 -5.05 -8.47 -17.88
C ARG A 166 -3.80 -8.82 -17.08
N VAL A 167 -3.28 -7.88 -16.28
CA VAL A 167 -2.15 -8.14 -15.36
C VAL A 167 -2.31 -9.58 -14.88
N SER A 168 -1.37 -10.44 -15.30
CA SER A 168 -1.50 -11.88 -15.15
C SER A 168 -1.83 -12.14 -13.69
N ARG A 169 -3.08 -12.48 -13.40
CA ARG A 169 -3.50 -12.81 -12.05
C ARG A 169 -2.83 -14.13 -11.77
N ARG A 170 -1.68 -14.09 -11.11
CA ARG A 170 -1.01 -15.32 -10.72
C ARG A 170 -2.00 -16.07 -9.82
N PRO A 171 -2.27 -17.36 -10.05
CA PRO A 171 -2.97 -18.18 -9.08
C PRO A 171 -2.21 -18.04 -7.76
N VAL A 172 -2.83 -17.38 -6.79
CA VAL A 172 -2.15 -17.05 -5.56
C VAL A 172 -2.08 -18.33 -4.73
N GLU A 173 -0.87 -18.81 -4.48
CA GLU A 173 -0.66 -20.03 -3.70
C GLU A 173 -1.18 -19.82 -2.27
N ILE A 174 -2.22 -20.58 -1.93
CA ILE A 174 -2.75 -20.66 -0.57
C ILE A 174 -1.68 -21.39 0.27
N PRO A 175 -1.09 -20.76 1.30
CA PRO A 175 -0.15 -21.46 2.17
C PRO A 175 -0.83 -22.69 2.79
N SER A 176 -0.19 -23.86 2.67
CA SER A 176 -0.68 -25.07 3.34
C SER A 176 -0.61 -24.90 4.85
N ARG A 177 -1.72 -25.20 5.52
CA ARG A 177 -1.90 -25.17 6.99
C ARG A 177 -0.79 -25.91 7.75
#